data_AF-A0A1F6H7G0-F1
#
_entry.id   AF-A0A1F6H7G0-F1
#
_cell.length_a   1.000
_cell.length_b   1.000
_cell.length_c   1.000
_cell.angle_alpha   90.00
_cell.angle_beta   90.00
_cell.angle_gamma   90.00
#
_symmetry.space_group_name_H-M   'P 1'
#
loop_
_entity.id
_entity.type
_entity.pdbx_description
1 polymer ?
#
loop_
_entity_poly.entity_id
_entity_poly.type
_entity_poly.pdbx_seq_one_letter_code
_entity_poly.pdbx_strand_id
1 'polypeptide(L)'
;MESSRESIFKTLLYYDIFDYPLKIQKIWQFLESSKIKRKNLPELLKIFQVPIYKSFFFLRPRKNIVDKRIARKKVSAKKTKKSEKSYKYTWVVADGLFYWN
;
A
#
# COMPACT_ATOMS: atom_id res chain seq x y z
N MET A 1 -5.58 -27.48 0.87
CA MET A 1 -4.65 -26.50 1.46
C MET A 1 -4.18 -25.61 0.32
N GLU A 2 -4.45 -24.30 0.38
CA GLU A 2 -3.97 -23.35 -0.63
C GLU A 2 -2.43 -23.28 -0.59
N SER A 3 -1.79 -23.38 -1.75
CA SER A 3 -0.33 -23.24 -1.85
C SER A 3 0.09 -21.79 -1.62
N SER A 4 1.27 -21.59 -1.01
CA SER A 4 1.86 -20.24 -0.82
C SER A 4 1.95 -19.45 -2.14
N ARG A 5 2.16 -20.15 -3.26
CA ARG A 5 2.19 -19.55 -4.60
C ARG A 5 0.83 -19.03 -5.02
N GLU A 6 -0.22 -19.82 -4.81
CA GLU A 6 -1.59 -19.45 -5.19
C GLU A 6 -2.08 -18.26 -4.37
N SER A 7 -1.79 -18.23 -3.07
CA SER A 7 -2.12 -17.07 -2.24
C SER A 7 -1.45 -15.79 -2.73
N ILE A 8 -0.14 -15.84 -3.04
CA ILE A 8 0.59 -14.69 -3.61
C ILE A 8 -0.02 -14.26 -4.95
N PHE A 9 -0.32 -15.22 -5.82
CA PHE A 9 -0.90 -14.94 -7.13
C PHE A 9 -2.29 -14.32 -7.03
N LYS A 10 -3.19 -14.88 -6.19
CA LYS A 10 -4.53 -14.33 -5.92
C LYS A 10 -4.45 -12.90 -5.39
N THR A 11 -3.55 -12.63 -4.44
CA THR A 11 -3.32 -11.26 -3.95
C THR A 11 -2.87 -10.34 -5.08
N LEU A 12 -1.84 -10.70 -5.84
CA LEU A 12 -1.37 -9.85 -6.95
C LEU A 12 -2.43 -9.66 -8.03
N LEU A 13 -3.21 -10.69 -8.36
CA LEU A 13 -4.29 -10.64 -9.34
C LEU A 13 -5.40 -9.68 -8.91
N TYR A 14 -5.85 -9.78 -7.67
CA TYR A 14 -6.87 -8.89 -7.11
C TYR A 14 -6.44 -7.43 -7.27
N TYR A 15 -5.21 -7.10 -6.89
CA TYR A 15 -4.71 -5.73 -6.99
C TYR A 15 -4.32 -5.29 -8.41
N ASP A 16 -4.01 -6.23 -9.31
CA ASP A 16 -3.81 -5.95 -10.75
C ASP A 16 -5.11 -5.48 -11.41
N ILE A 17 -6.26 -6.05 -11.02
CA ILE A 17 -7.60 -5.64 -11.52
C ILE A 17 -7.89 -4.17 -11.18
N PHE A 18 -7.45 -3.71 -10.02
CA PHE A 18 -7.66 -2.32 -9.57
C PHE A 18 -6.52 -1.36 -9.95
N ASP A 19 -5.62 -1.75 -10.85
CA ASP A 19 -4.45 -0.95 -11.24
C ASP A 19 -3.66 -0.44 -10.01
N TYR A 20 -3.51 -1.30 -9.00
CA TYR A 20 -2.96 -0.94 -7.70
C TYR A 20 -1.68 -1.74 -7.41
N PRO A 21 -0.52 -1.32 -7.97
CA PRO A 21 0.72 -2.06 -7.79
C PRO A 21 1.17 -2.04 -6.32
N LEU A 22 1.58 -3.20 -5.83
CA LEU A 22 1.83 -3.43 -4.40
C LEU A 22 3.31 -3.40 -4.05
N LYS A 23 3.63 -2.91 -2.84
CA LYS A 23 4.94 -3.10 -2.22
C LYS A 23 4.95 -4.41 -1.46
N ILE A 24 6.14 -4.99 -1.27
CA ILE A 24 6.33 -6.25 -0.54
C ILE A 24 5.65 -6.30 0.85
N GLN A 25 5.70 -5.19 1.59
CA GLN A 25 5.04 -5.09 2.91
C GLN A 25 3.53 -5.22 2.81
N LYS A 26 2.92 -4.66 1.75
CA LYS A 26 1.48 -4.75 1.51
C LYS A 26 1.08 -6.12 0.99
N ILE A 27 1.91 -6.74 0.16
CA ILE A 27 1.71 -8.14 -0.24
C ILE A 27 1.67 -9.02 1.01
N TRP A 28 2.67 -8.91 1.90
CA TRP A 28 2.69 -9.65 3.15
C TRP A 28 1.48 -9.36 4.04
N GLN A 29 1.07 -8.09 4.17
CA GLN A 29 -0.11 -7.71 4.95
C GLN A 29 -1.39 -8.35 4.40
N PHE A 30 -1.60 -8.35 3.09
CA PHE A 30 -2.82 -8.90 2.48
C PHE A 30 -2.80 -10.42 2.33
N LEU A 31 -1.66 -11.05 2.60
CA LEU A 31 -1.53 -12.49 2.75
C LEU A 31 -1.90 -12.92 4.19
N GLU A 32 -2.85 -12.24 4.82
CA GLU A 32 -3.18 -12.19 6.27
C GLU A 32 -3.53 -13.56 6.92
N SER A 33 -3.36 -14.66 6.18
CA SER A 33 -3.57 -16.05 6.60
C SER A 33 -2.45 -17.02 6.19
N SER A 34 -1.35 -16.52 5.60
CA SER A 34 -0.31 -17.38 5.03
C SER A 34 0.77 -17.78 6.05
N LYS A 35 1.18 -19.05 6.01
CA LYS A 35 2.34 -19.60 6.75
C LYS A 35 3.69 -18.97 6.37
N ILE A 36 3.69 -17.94 5.52
CA ILE A 36 4.88 -17.34 4.92
C ILE A 36 5.45 -16.30 5.88
N LYS A 37 6.64 -16.60 6.40
CA LYS A 37 7.43 -15.61 7.15
C LYS A 37 7.76 -14.44 6.21
N ARG A 38 7.60 -13.21 6.71
CA ARG A 38 7.91 -11.97 5.97
C ARG A 38 9.30 -11.96 5.35
N LYS A 39 10.29 -12.59 6.02
CA LYS A 39 11.68 -12.70 5.54
C LYS A 39 11.83 -13.54 4.28
N ASN A 40 10.94 -14.51 4.06
CA ASN A 40 11.02 -15.46 2.95
C ASN A 40 10.26 -14.96 1.70
N LEU A 41 9.36 -13.99 1.87
CA LEU A 41 8.56 -13.44 0.77
C LEU A 41 9.38 -12.86 -0.40
N PRO A 42 10.49 -12.11 -0.20
CA PRO A 42 11.28 -11.60 -1.31
C PRO A 42 11.87 -12.73 -2.17
N GLU A 43 12.32 -13.81 -1.53
CA GLU A 43 12.91 -14.96 -2.19
C GLU A 43 11.86 -15.74 -2.98
N LEU A 44 10.68 -15.96 -2.39
CA LEU A 44 9.54 -16.58 -3.08
C LEU A 44 9.11 -15.77 -4.32
N LEU A 45 9.03 -14.44 -4.21
CA LEU A 45 8.68 -13.59 -5.35
C LEU A 45 9.71 -13.69 -6.48
N LYS A 46 11.00 -13.86 -6.17
CA LYS A 46 12.05 -14.14 -7.16
C LYS A 46 11.88 -15.52 -7.80
N ILE A 47 11.66 -16.56 -7.00
CA ILE A 47 11.45 -17.94 -7.48
C ILE A 47 10.25 -17.98 -8.44
N PHE A 48 9.17 -17.27 -8.11
CA PHE A 48 7.97 -17.18 -8.95
C PHE A 48 8.11 -16.19 -10.11
N GLN A 49 9.29 -15.57 -10.30
CA GLN A 49 9.60 -14.64 -11.37
C GLN A 49 8.58 -13.49 -11.47
N VAL A 50 8.09 -13.00 -10.32
CA VAL A 50 7.12 -11.91 -10.29
C VAL A 50 7.79 -10.61 -10.76
N PRO A 51 7.24 -9.94 -11.79
CA PRO A 51 7.77 -8.68 -12.28
C PRO A 51 7.86 -7.61 -11.19
N ILE A 52 8.93 -6.83 -11.20
CA ILE A 52 9.18 -5.74 -10.25
C ILE A 52 9.60 -4.45 -10.96
N TYR A 53 9.08 -3.31 -10.53
CA TYR A 53 9.50 -1.98 -10.97
C TYR A 53 9.38 -0.97 -9.84
N LYS A 54 10.45 -0.20 -9.55
CA LYS A 54 10.51 0.79 -8.45
C LYS A 54 10.02 0.22 -7.10
N SER A 55 10.39 -1.02 -6.80
CA SER A 55 9.97 -1.78 -5.60
C SER A 55 8.47 -2.10 -5.50
N PHE A 56 7.75 -2.05 -6.63
CA PHE A 56 6.38 -2.52 -6.75
C PHE A 56 6.30 -3.80 -7.57
N PHE A 57 5.41 -4.70 -7.16
CA PHE A 57 5.14 -5.99 -7.78
C PHE A 57 3.74 -5.98 -8.39
N PHE A 58 3.60 -6.68 -9.51
CA PHE A 58 2.37 -6.78 -10.31
C PHE A 58 2.46 -8.01 -11.21
N LEU A 59 1.31 -8.51 -11.69
CA LEU A 59 1.29 -9.65 -12.61
C LEU A 59 1.66 -9.22 -14.04
N ARG A 60 1.18 -8.05 -14.47
CA ARG A 60 1.49 -7.50 -15.80
C ARG A 60 2.31 -6.22 -15.68
N PRO A 61 3.44 -6.11 -16.40
CA PRO A 61 4.26 -4.90 -16.37
C PRO A 61 3.54 -3.70 -16.95
N ARG A 62 3.10 -2.80 -16.06
CA ARG A 62 2.44 -1.53 -16.39
C ARG A 62 3.13 -0.37 -15.69
N LYS A 63 4.28 0.05 -16.22
CA LYS A 63 5.15 1.08 -15.62
C LYS A 63 4.43 2.42 -15.41
N ASN A 64 3.55 2.80 -16.34
CA ASN A 64 2.70 4.00 -16.29
C ASN A 64 1.85 4.08 -15.01
N ILE A 65 1.28 2.96 -14.55
CA ILE A 65 0.45 2.91 -13.35
C ILE A 65 1.29 3.13 -12.09
N VAL A 66 2.49 2.54 -12.05
CA VAL A 66 3.43 2.73 -10.94
C VAL A 66 3.83 4.20 -10.83
N ASP A 67 4.15 4.85 -11.95
CA ASP A 67 4.51 6.26 -11.98
C ASP A 67 3.33 7.15 -11.56
N LYS A 68 2.12 6.86 -12.04
CA LYS A 68 0.88 7.54 -11.63
C LYS A 68 0.63 7.40 -10.13
N ARG A 69 0.87 6.22 -9.55
CA ARG A 69 0.75 5.95 -8.11
C ARG A 69 1.75 6.77 -7.30
N ILE A 70 3.00 6.83 -7.73
CA ILE A 70 4.05 7.63 -7.06
C ILE A 70 3.66 9.11 -7.09
N ALA A 71 3.22 9.63 -8.23
CA ALA A 71 2.77 11.02 -8.36
C ALA A 71 1.57 11.31 -7.45
N ARG A 72 0.55 10.46 -7.47
CA ARG A 72 -0.65 10.58 -6.61
C ARG A 72 -0.29 10.53 -5.13
N LYS A 73 0.68 9.71 -4.71
CA LYS A 73 1.13 9.66 -3.31
C LYS A 73 1.73 10.99 -2.85
N LYS A 74 2.50 11.67 -3.70
CA LYS A 74 3.05 13.01 -3.38
C LYS A 74 1.92 14.03 -3.20
N VAL A 75 0.93 14.03 -4.09
CA VAL A 75 -0.24 14.92 -3.99
C VAL A 75 -1.05 14.62 -2.74
N SER A 76 -1.31 13.35 -2.46
CA SER A 76 -2.05 12.90 -1.27
C SER A 76 -1.35 13.34 0.01
N ALA A 77 -0.04 13.15 0.12
CA ALA A 77 0.73 13.58 1.29
C ALA A 77 0.63 15.09 1.56
N LYS A 78 0.64 15.92 0.50
CA LYS A 78 0.42 17.36 0.64
C LYS A 78 -0.98 17.68 1.16
N LYS A 79 -2.01 16.97 0.67
CA LYS A 79 -3.39 17.13 1.12
C LYS A 79 -3.56 16.73 2.58
N THR A 80 -2.98 15.60 2.98
CA THR A 80 -3.00 15.13 4.38
C THR A 80 -2.34 16.14 5.31
N LYS A 81 -1.15 16.66 4.98
CA LYS A 81 -0.48 17.68 5.80
C LYS A 81 -1.32 18.95 5.98
N LYS A 82 -2.04 19.38 4.93
CA LYS A 82 -2.95 20.52 5.02
C LYS A 82 -4.14 20.21 5.93
N SER A 83 -4.72 19.02 5.80
CA SER A 83 -5.83 18.56 6.65
C SER A 83 -5.45 18.46 8.12
N GLU A 84 -4.27 17.91 8.42
CA GLU A 84 -3.74 17.82 9.80
C GLU A 84 -3.58 19.20 10.43
N LYS A 85 -3.06 20.16 9.65
CA LYS A 85 -2.93 21.55 10.10
C LYS A 85 -4.30 22.15 10.42
N SER A 86 -5.28 22.02 9.53
CA SER A 86 -6.65 22.49 9.76
C SER A 86 -7.30 21.83 10.99
N TYR A 87 -7.17 20.50 11.13
CA TYR A 87 -7.69 19.74 12.27
C TYR A 87 -7.12 20.24 13.60
N LYS A 88 -5.80 20.51 13.64
CA LYS A 88 -5.15 21.05 14.84
C LYS A 88 -5.71 22.42 15.24
N TYR A 89 -5.98 23.31 14.27
CA TYR A 89 -6.58 24.61 14.57
C TYR A 89 -8.01 24.47 15.08
N THR A 90 -8.83 23.61 14.48
CA THR A 90 -10.20 23.39 14.96
C THR A 90 -10.22 22.79 16.37
N TRP A 91 -9.27 21.90 16.70
CA TRP A 91 -9.13 21.32 18.04
C TRP A 91 -8.78 22.39 19.10
N VAL A 92 -7.77 23.22 18.82
CA VAL A 92 -7.35 24.30 19.74
C VAL A 92 -8.44 25.35 19.94
N VAL A 93 -9.18 25.70 18.89
CA VAL A 93 -10.29 26.67 18.98
C VAL A 93 -11.48 26.06 19.75
N ALA A 94 -11.77 24.78 19.55
CA ALA A 94 -12.83 24.08 20.30
C ALA A 94 -12.50 23.99 21.80
N ASP A 95 -11.24 23.69 22.16
CA ASP A 95 -10.80 23.69 23.56
C ASP A 95 -10.92 25.09 24.17
N GLY A 96 -10.46 26.13 23.47
CA GLY A 96 -10.53 27.51 23.96
C GLY A 96 -11.95 28.03 24.20
N LEU A 97 -12.93 27.55 23.42
CA LEU A 97 -14.36 27.84 23.60
C LEU A 97 -14.99 27.08 24.77
N PHE A 98 -14.42 25.94 25.18
CA PHE A 98 -14.93 25.12 26.28
C PHE A 98 -14.47 25.60 27.67
N TYR A 99 -13.37 26.35 27.76
CA TYR A 99 -12.81 26.88 29.02
C TYR A 99 -13.25 28.32 29.36
N TRP A 100 -14.24 28.87 28.65
CA TRP A 100 -14.76 30.24 28.82
C TRP A 100 -16.27 30.30 29.13
N ASN A 101 -16.81 29.24 29.73
CA ASN A 101 -18.18 29.18 30.26
C ASN A 101 -18.16 28.71 31.73
#